data_AF-A0AAU7K0L8-F1
#
_entry.id   AF-A0AAU7K0L8-F1
#
_cell.length_a   1.000
_cell.length_b   1.000
_cell.length_c   1.000
_cell.angle_alpha   90.00
_cell.angle_beta   90.00
_cell.angle_gamma   90.00
#
_symmetry.space_group_name_H-M   'P 1'
#
loop_
_entity.id
_entity.type
_entity.pdbx_description
1 polymer ?
#
loop_
_entity_poly.entity_id
_entity_poly.type
_entity_poly.pdbx_seq_one_letter_code
_entity_poly.pdbx_strand_id
1 'polypeptide(L)'
;MSEMNLQLGVQFQLLKTKLVAVYEKDNTVSSFLLVPTNPDEVGSATLGEMIEDLTEAFGNEVDTDDIKKNLQALNSGKKPNTAFDVEKLIFSLKTAYIYVKGDVKEYAFAIEVDCGNAIPDLGFVKIEKLAFKIWNTKRNKILQQLNLDTIENLVEKLDAPEKKLTEAV
;
A
#
# COMPACT_ATOMS: atom_id res chain seq x y z
N MET A 1 29.57 -3.71 -33.48
CA MET A 1 28.35 -4.36 -32.99
C MET A 1 27.31 -3.27 -32.79
N SER A 2 26.07 -3.47 -33.21
CA SER A 2 25.01 -2.47 -33.07
C SER A 2 24.52 -2.47 -31.62
N GLU A 3 24.46 -1.28 -31.02
CA GLU A 3 23.92 -1.06 -29.68
C GLU A 3 22.39 -1.25 -29.73
N MET A 4 21.87 -2.23 -29.01
CA MET A 4 20.43 -2.53 -28.97
C MET A 4 19.84 -2.00 -27.66
N ASN A 5 18.91 -1.06 -27.78
CA ASN A 5 18.08 -0.58 -26.69
C ASN A 5 16.73 -1.30 -26.71
N LEU A 6 16.29 -1.82 -25.58
CA LEU A 6 15.04 -2.55 -25.43
C LEU A 6 14.24 -1.98 -24.26
N GLN A 7 12.95 -1.73 -24.47
CA GLN A 7 12.01 -1.41 -23.40
C GLN A 7 10.77 -2.30 -23.54
N LEU A 8 10.36 -2.91 -22.43
CA LEU A 8 9.17 -3.75 -22.31
C LEU A 8 8.33 -3.22 -21.16
N GLY A 9 7.06 -2.93 -21.42
CA GLY A 9 6.10 -2.49 -20.42
C GLY A 9 4.95 -3.48 -20.32
N VAL A 10 4.57 -3.83 -19.09
CA VAL A 10 3.35 -4.59 -18.80
C VAL A 10 2.48 -3.79 -17.85
N GLN A 11 1.18 -3.85 -18.05
CA GLN A 11 0.19 -3.29 -17.14
C GLN A 11 -0.62 -4.42 -16.53
N PHE A 12 -0.84 -4.34 -15.23
CA PHE A 12 -1.63 -5.31 -14.47
C PHE A 12 -2.32 -4.61 -13.31
N GLN A 13 -3.14 -5.34 -12.57
CA GLN A 13 -3.90 -4.80 -11.47
C GLN A 13 -3.57 -5.58 -10.19
N LEU A 14 -3.44 -4.86 -9.07
CA LEU A 14 -3.29 -5.43 -7.74
C LEU A 14 -4.10 -4.56 -6.77
N LEU A 15 -4.98 -5.18 -5.98
CA LEU A 15 -5.90 -4.47 -5.06
C LEU A 15 -6.71 -3.40 -5.76
N LYS A 16 -7.24 -3.76 -6.93
CA LYS A 16 -7.96 -2.84 -7.84
C LYS A 16 -7.16 -1.59 -8.23
N THR A 17 -5.85 -1.59 -8.01
CA THR A 17 -4.94 -0.50 -8.36
C THR A 17 -4.15 -0.92 -9.59
N LYS A 18 -4.21 -0.10 -10.64
CA LYS A 18 -3.48 -0.37 -11.88
C LYS A 18 -2.01 -0.04 -11.69
N LEU A 19 -1.16 -1.01 -11.99
CA LEU A 19 0.29 -0.93 -11.90
C LEU A 19 0.88 -1.08 -13.29
N VAL A 20 1.98 -0.38 -13.53
CA VAL A 20 2.85 -0.60 -14.68
C VAL A 20 4.20 -1.10 -14.18
N ALA A 21 4.69 -2.17 -14.81
CA ALA A 21 6.06 -2.61 -14.68
C ALA A 21 6.79 -2.38 -16.01
N VAL A 22 7.92 -1.70 -15.96
CA VAL A 22 8.77 -1.40 -17.11
C VAL A 22 10.14 -2.01 -16.88
N TYR A 23 10.56 -2.84 -17.83
CA TYR A 23 11.94 -3.28 -17.96
C TYR A 23 12.60 -2.52 -19.10
N GLU A 24 13.78 -1.99 -18.85
CA GLU A 24 14.58 -1.27 -19.83
C GLU A 24 16.01 -1.79 -19.82
N LYS A 25 16.57 -2.01 -21.01
CA LYS A 25 17.98 -2.34 -21.19
C LYS A 25 18.58 -1.34 -22.16
N ASP A 26 19.47 -0.51 -21.64
CA ASP A 26 20.33 0.38 -22.41
C ASP A 26 21.74 -0.18 -22.36
N ASN A 27 22.25 -0.59 -23.52
CA ASN A 27 23.60 -1.11 -23.74
C ASN A 27 24.02 -2.23 -22.77
N THR A 28 24.51 -1.85 -21.58
CA THR A 28 25.06 -2.74 -20.55
C THR A 28 24.24 -2.79 -19.27
N VAL A 29 23.29 -1.87 -19.05
CA VAL A 29 22.57 -1.75 -17.78
C VAL A 29 21.10 -2.07 -17.96
N SER A 30 20.61 -3.01 -17.16
CA SER A 30 19.18 -3.31 -17.04
C SER A 30 18.57 -2.49 -15.91
N SER A 31 17.38 -1.97 -16.15
CA SER A 31 16.56 -1.24 -15.19
C SER A 31 15.17 -1.87 -15.13
N PHE A 32 14.59 -1.92 -13.94
CA PHE A 32 13.22 -2.34 -13.69
C PHE A 32 12.53 -1.27 -12.85
N LEU A 33 11.30 -0.92 -13.20
CA LEU A 33 10.46 0.01 -12.45
C LEU A 33 9.06 -0.57 -12.33
N LEU A 34 8.49 -0.55 -11.13
CA LEU A 34 7.08 -0.81 -10.87
C LEU A 34 6.48 0.39 -10.16
N VAL A 35 5.37 0.93 -10.69
CA VAL A 35 4.62 2.06 -10.11
C VAL A 35 3.12 1.96 -10.44
N PRO A 36 2.22 2.58 -9.64
CA PRO A 36 0.86 2.86 -10.05
C PRO A 36 0.82 3.67 -11.34
N THR A 37 -0.13 3.35 -12.22
CA THR A 37 -0.36 4.13 -13.44
C THR A 37 -0.95 5.49 -13.10
N ASN A 38 -1.71 5.58 -12.01
CA ASN A 38 -2.26 6.81 -11.48
C ASN A 38 -2.17 6.77 -9.94
N PRO A 39 -1.39 7.67 -9.30
CA PRO A 39 -1.24 7.69 -7.85
C PRO A 39 -2.50 8.10 -7.09
N ASP A 40 -3.46 8.76 -7.75
CA ASP A 40 -4.71 9.22 -7.13
C ASP A 40 -5.85 8.19 -7.28
N GLU A 41 -5.75 7.28 -8.25
CA GLU A 41 -6.69 6.17 -8.44
C GLU A 41 -6.22 4.94 -7.68
N VAL A 42 -6.53 4.94 -6.40
CA VAL A 42 -6.25 3.84 -5.47
C VAL A 42 -7.49 3.00 -5.29
N GLY A 43 -7.39 1.74 -5.72
CA GLY A 43 -8.41 0.74 -5.52
C GLY A 43 -8.47 0.25 -4.08
N SER A 44 -9.61 -0.31 -3.71
CA SER A 44 -9.85 -0.90 -2.40
C SER A 44 -10.43 -2.30 -2.52
N ALA A 45 -9.89 -3.24 -1.76
CA ALA A 45 -10.22 -4.66 -1.81
C ALA A 45 -10.51 -5.19 -0.40
N THR A 46 -11.46 -6.11 -0.28
CA THR A 46 -11.66 -6.91 0.94
C THR A 46 -10.47 -7.84 1.18
N LEU A 47 -10.39 -8.47 2.36
CA LEU A 47 -9.37 -9.50 2.60
C LEU A 47 -9.42 -10.62 1.56
N GLY A 48 -10.63 -11.11 1.24
CA GLY A 48 -10.82 -12.18 0.25
C GLY A 48 -10.27 -11.78 -1.12
N GLU A 49 -10.64 -10.58 -1.59
CA GLU A 49 -10.15 -10.03 -2.87
C GLU A 49 -8.63 -9.79 -2.85
N MET A 50 -8.06 -9.36 -1.72
CA MET A 50 -6.60 -9.20 -1.58
C MET A 50 -5.88 -10.53 -1.72
N ILE A 51 -6.38 -11.58 -1.05
CA ILE A 51 -5.80 -12.91 -1.13
C ILE A 51 -5.89 -13.43 -2.57
N GLU A 52 -7.06 -13.30 -3.21
CA GLU A 52 -7.27 -13.71 -4.60
C GLU A 52 -6.31 -13.00 -5.55
N ASP A 53 -6.23 -11.66 -5.48
CA ASP A 53 -5.30 -10.86 -6.29
C ASP A 53 -3.83 -11.28 -6.08
N LEU A 54 -3.42 -11.59 -4.85
CA LEU A 54 -2.06 -12.05 -4.54
C LEU A 54 -1.78 -13.45 -5.10
N THR A 55 -2.73 -14.38 -4.95
CA THR A 55 -2.61 -15.72 -5.52
C THR A 55 -2.56 -15.68 -7.05
N GLU A 56 -3.36 -14.83 -7.69
CA GLU A 56 -3.33 -14.68 -9.15
C GLU A 56 -2.02 -14.05 -9.63
N ALA A 57 -1.52 -13.02 -8.94
CA ALA A 57 -0.32 -12.29 -9.35
C ALA A 57 0.98 -13.06 -9.09
N PHE A 58 1.07 -13.81 -7.98
CA PHE A 58 2.31 -14.42 -7.51
C PHE A 58 2.25 -15.95 -7.41
N GLY A 59 1.08 -16.57 -7.60
CA GLY A 59 0.91 -18.02 -7.52
C GLY A 59 1.34 -18.57 -6.16
N ASN A 60 2.14 -19.64 -6.20
CA ASN A 60 2.60 -20.35 -4.99
C ASN A 60 3.78 -19.66 -4.28
N GLU A 61 4.30 -18.54 -4.80
CA GLU A 61 5.39 -17.79 -4.14
C GLU A 61 4.90 -17.04 -2.89
N VAL A 62 3.60 -16.83 -2.76
CA VAL A 62 2.96 -16.22 -1.58
C VAL A 62 2.09 -17.26 -0.89
N ASP A 63 2.38 -17.54 0.38
CA ASP A 63 1.55 -18.42 1.22
C ASP A 63 0.31 -17.67 1.73
N THR A 64 -0.70 -17.59 0.85
CA THR A 64 -1.96 -16.90 1.16
C THR A 64 -2.78 -17.62 2.22
N ASP A 65 -2.59 -18.93 2.38
CA ASP A 65 -3.26 -19.71 3.43
C ASP A 65 -2.73 -19.32 4.82
N ASP A 66 -1.42 -19.12 4.95
CA ASP A 66 -0.83 -18.64 6.20
C ASP A 66 -1.25 -17.20 6.51
N ILE A 67 -1.33 -16.32 5.51
CA ILE A 67 -1.89 -14.96 5.68
C ILE A 67 -3.33 -15.04 6.22
N LYS A 68 -4.19 -15.86 5.61
CA LYS A 68 -5.58 -16.04 6.02
C LYS A 68 -5.67 -16.55 7.45
N LYS A 69 -4.89 -17.58 7.78
CA LYS A 69 -4.86 -18.19 9.10
C LYS A 69 -4.38 -17.22 10.18
N ASN A 70 -3.30 -16.47 9.92
CA ASN A 70 -2.74 -15.51 10.86
C ASN A 70 -3.71 -14.37 11.15
N LEU A 71 -4.43 -13.88 10.13
CA LEU A 71 -5.46 -12.87 10.33
C LEU A 71 -6.68 -13.42 11.07
N GLN A 72 -7.16 -14.62 10.72
CA GLN A 72 -8.28 -15.26 11.43
C GLN A 72 -7.95 -15.55 12.91
N ALA A 73 -6.68 -15.78 13.25
CA ALA A 73 -6.26 -15.93 14.65
C ALA A 73 -6.56 -14.68 15.49
N LEU A 74 -6.60 -13.49 14.89
CA LEU A 74 -6.97 -12.24 15.56
C LEU A 74 -8.44 -12.24 16.04
N ASN A 75 -9.32 -13.04 15.42
CA ASN A 75 -10.73 -13.18 15.80
C ASN A 75 -10.96 -14.14 16.96
N SER A 76 -9.93 -14.88 17.40
CA SER A 76 -10.07 -16.01 18.33
C SER A 76 -10.15 -15.62 19.82
N GLY A 77 -10.31 -14.33 20.14
CA GLY A 77 -10.44 -13.82 21.50
C GLY A 77 -11.75 -14.25 22.17
N LYS A 78 -11.66 -14.92 23.33
CA LYS A 78 -12.79 -15.49 24.12
C LYS A 78 -13.76 -14.47 24.77
N LYS A 79 -13.88 -13.24 24.26
CA LYS A 79 -14.83 -12.25 24.79
C LYS A 79 -16.04 -12.13 23.86
N PRO A 80 -17.26 -12.49 24.31
CA PRO A 80 -18.44 -12.67 23.46
C PRO A 80 -19.04 -11.39 22.84
N ASN A 81 -18.30 -10.27 22.80
CA ASN A 81 -18.78 -9.03 22.17
C ASN A 81 -17.64 -8.08 21.69
N THR A 82 -16.41 -8.59 21.57
CA THR A 82 -15.22 -7.81 21.16
C THR A 82 -14.42 -8.53 20.06
N ALA A 83 -15.09 -9.35 19.25
CA ALA A 83 -14.43 -10.08 18.19
C ALA A 83 -14.04 -9.10 17.08
N PHE A 84 -12.77 -9.14 16.70
CA PHE A 84 -12.31 -8.52 15.47
C PHE A 84 -13.05 -9.21 14.31
N ASP A 85 -13.36 -8.47 13.25
CA ASP A 85 -14.04 -9.02 12.07
C ASP A 85 -13.20 -8.70 10.83
N VAL A 86 -12.16 -9.52 10.63
CA VAL A 86 -11.20 -9.35 9.53
C VAL A 86 -11.86 -9.24 8.15
N GLU A 87 -13.00 -9.91 7.94
CA GLU A 87 -13.69 -9.89 6.64
C GLU A 87 -14.27 -8.50 6.31
N LYS A 88 -14.45 -7.65 7.32
CA LYS A 88 -14.85 -6.25 7.14
C LYS A 88 -13.69 -5.30 6.88
N LEU A 89 -12.44 -5.77 6.94
CA LEU A 89 -11.29 -4.94 6.61
C LEU A 89 -11.25 -4.66 5.11
N ILE A 90 -11.04 -3.39 4.77
CA ILE A 90 -10.86 -2.96 3.39
C ILE A 90 -9.43 -2.44 3.22
N PHE A 91 -8.65 -3.10 2.37
CA PHE A 91 -7.26 -2.82 2.07
C PHE A 91 -7.15 -1.93 0.84
N SER A 92 -6.31 -0.91 0.88
CA SER A 92 -6.04 0.00 -0.24
C SER A 92 -4.54 0.17 -0.47
N LEU A 93 -4.07 -0.08 -1.70
CA LEU A 93 -2.66 0.03 -2.07
C LEU A 93 -2.28 1.47 -2.42
N LYS A 94 -1.98 2.30 -1.41
CA LYS A 94 -1.68 3.73 -1.59
C LYS A 94 -0.42 4.01 -2.38
N THR A 95 0.61 3.18 -2.23
CA THR A 95 1.86 3.35 -2.97
C THR A 95 2.49 2.00 -3.22
N ALA A 96 2.92 1.78 -4.45
CA ALA A 96 3.80 0.67 -4.82
C ALA A 96 4.94 1.24 -5.66
N TYR A 97 6.17 1.09 -5.19
CA TYR A 97 7.35 1.53 -5.92
C TYR A 97 8.43 0.50 -5.72
N ILE A 98 8.92 -0.05 -6.83
CA ILE A 98 10.11 -0.89 -6.86
C ILE A 98 10.96 -0.39 -8.01
N TYR A 99 12.21 -0.07 -7.74
CA TYR A 99 13.19 0.33 -8.75
C TYR A 99 14.47 -0.45 -8.57
N VAL A 100 14.91 -1.08 -9.65
CA VAL A 100 16.17 -1.82 -9.69
C VAL A 100 16.98 -1.31 -10.87
N LYS A 101 18.23 -0.92 -10.66
CA LYS A 101 19.18 -0.60 -11.74
C LYS A 101 20.59 -1.01 -11.33
N GLY A 102 21.13 -2.04 -11.98
CA GLY A 102 22.36 -2.68 -11.53
C GLY A 102 22.25 -3.13 -10.07
N ASP A 103 23.15 -2.65 -9.20
CA ASP A 103 23.15 -2.96 -7.77
C ASP A 103 22.20 -2.08 -6.93
N VAL A 104 21.62 -1.03 -7.53
CA VAL A 104 20.70 -0.12 -6.82
C VAL A 104 19.32 -0.77 -6.73
N LYS A 105 18.81 -0.93 -5.50
CA LYS A 105 17.45 -1.40 -5.21
C LYS A 105 16.74 -0.40 -4.30
N GLU A 106 15.75 0.28 -4.84
CA GLU A 106 14.88 1.20 -4.10
C GLU A 106 13.46 0.66 -4.08
N TYR A 107 12.78 0.83 -2.94
CA TYR A 107 11.39 0.46 -2.78
C TYR A 107 10.66 1.42 -1.84
N ALA A 108 9.35 1.51 -2.06
CA ALA A 108 8.40 2.13 -1.18
C ALA A 108 7.04 1.46 -1.36
N PHE A 109 6.41 1.11 -0.25
CA PHE A 109 5.15 0.37 -0.23
C PHE A 109 4.26 0.92 0.88
N ALA A 110 3.00 1.20 0.56
CA ALA A 110 2.02 1.66 1.53
C ALA A 110 0.67 0.97 1.34
N ILE A 111 0.19 0.34 2.40
CA ILE A 111 -1.17 -0.18 2.51
C ILE A 111 -1.91 0.61 3.59
N GLU A 112 -3.09 1.10 3.25
CA GLU A 112 -4.07 1.55 4.23
C GLU A 112 -5.15 0.48 4.42
N VAL A 113 -5.61 0.34 5.65
CA VAL A 113 -6.68 -0.58 6.03
C VAL A 113 -7.79 0.24 6.68
N ASP A 114 -8.96 0.28 6.04
CA ASP A 114 -10.17 0.79 6.66
C ASP A 114 -10.71 -0.28 7.61
N CYS A 115 -10.77 0.08 8.89
CA CYS A 115 -11.19 -0.81 9.96
C CYS A 115 -12.68 -0.68 10.28
N GLY A 116 -13.41 0.28 9.73
CA GLY A 116 -14.85 0.47 9.87
C GLY A 116 -15.44 -0.05 11.20
N ASN A 117 -16.22 -1.12 11.11
CA ASN A 117 -16.76 -1.88 12.26
C ASN A 117 -16.06 -3.24 12.46
N ALA A 118 -14.90 -3.45 11.82
CA ALA A 118 -14.05 -4.63 11.99
C ALA A 118 -13.39 -4.66 13.38
N ILE A 119 -13.16 -3.49 13.97
CA ILE A 119 -12.56 -3.37 15.30
C ILE A 119 -13.65 -2.93 16.30
N PRO A 120 -13.80 -3.63 17.43
CA PRO A 120 -14.75 -3.25 18.45
C PRO A 120 -14.40 -1.87 19.04
N ASP A 121 -15.42 -1.06 19.26
CA ASP A 121 -15.29 0.21 19.98
C ASP A 121 -14.90 -0.07 21.44
N LEU A 122 -13.80 0.54 21.88
CA LEU A 122 -13.31 0.38 23.25
C LEU A 122 -14.00 1.34 24.23
N GLY A 123 -14.91 2.21 23.75
CA GLY A 123 -15.70 3.17 24.53
C GLY A 123 -14.98 4.49 24.82
N PHE A 124 -13.67 4.54 24.66
CA PHE A 124 -12.85 5.76 24.78
C PHE A 124 -11.96 5.99 23.55
N VAL A 125 -11.74 4.96 22.73
CA VAL A 125 -10.95 5.00 21.48
C VAL A 125 -11.61 4.07 20.47
N LYS A 126 -11.83 4.61 19.26
CA LYS A 126 -12.25 3.86 18.07
C LYS A 126 -11.11 3.88 17.05
N ILE A 127 -10.74 2.71 16.54
CA ILE A 127 -9.72 2.59 15.49
C ILE A 127 -10.44 2.57 14.15
N GLU A 128 -10.34 3.66 13.39
CA GLU A 128 -11.01 3.78 12.09
C GLU A 128 -10.12 3.33 10.93
N LYS A 129 -8.82 3.61 11.00
CA LYS A 129 -7.86 3.28 9.94
C LYS A 129 -6.52 2.84 10.51
N LEU A 130 -5.89 1.90 9.84
CA LEU A 130 -4.49 1.52 10.04
C LEU A 130 -3.71 1.81 8.76
N ALA A 131 -2.46 2.25 8.89
CA ALA A 131 -1.60 2.49 7.74
C ALA A 131 -0.23 1.84 7.99
N PHE A 132 0.21 1.02 7.03
CA PHE A 132 1.50 0.36 7.03
C PHE A 132 2.32 0.91 5.87
N LYS A 133 3.49 1.47 6.18
CA LYS A 133 4.38 2.10 5.20
C LYS A 133 5.79 1.60 5.39
N ILE A 134 6.42 1.12 4.33
CA ILE A 134 7.80 0.61 4.34
C ILE A 134 8.54 1.20 3.15
N TRP A 135 9.73 1.77 3.36
CA TRP A 135 10.51 2.38 2.29
C TRP A 135 12.01 2.37 2.60
N ASN A 136 12.83 2.42 1.56
CA ASN A 136 14.27 2.71 1.66
C ASN A 136 14.72 3.82 0.68
N THR A 137 13.84 4.27 -0.22
CA THR A 137 14.15 5.32 -1.18
C THR A 137 14.30 6.69 -0.50
N LYS A 138 15.08 7.57 -1.13
CA LYS A 138 15.21 8.98 -0.72
C LYS A 138 14.53 9.94 -1.70
N ARG A 139 13.75 9.41 -2.66
CA ARG A 139 13.09 10.22 -3.69
C ARG A 139 11.91 10.99 -3.12
N ASN A 140 12.04 12.30 -3.01
CA ASN A 140 11.02 13.17 -2.43
C ASN A 140 9.62 12.95 -3.00
N LYS A 141 9.46 12.79 -4.32
CA LYS A 141 8.14 12.54 -4.94
C LYS A 141 7.49 11.25 -4.43
N ILE A 142 8.27 10.19 -4.22
CA ILE A 142 7.77 8.91 -3.71
C ILE A 142 7.48 9.02 -2.20
N LEU A 143 8.34 9.71 -1.45
CA LEU A 143 8.13 9.96 -0.03
C LEU A 143 6.89 10.82 0.25
N GLN A 144 6.57 11.77 -0.65
CA GLN A 144 5.34 12.56 -0.61
C GLN A 144 4.10 11.69 -0.87
N GLN A 145 4.17 10.75 -1.83
CA GLN A 145 3.07 9.81 -2.11
C GLN A 145 2.80 8.85 -0.95
N LEU A 146 3.84 8.43 -0.23
CA LEU A 146 3.68 7.69 1.01
C LEU A 146 2.95 8.51 2.08
N ASN A 147 2.80 9.83 1.90
CA ASN A 147 2.23 10.75 2.90
C ASN A 147 2.85 10.50 4.28
N LEU A 148 4.19 10.47 4.33
CA LEU A 148 4.95 10.28 5.56
C LEU A 148 4.82 11.54 6.43
N ASP A 149 3.74 11.63 7.17
CA ASP A 149 3.66 12.60 8.26
C ASP A 149 4.55 12.11 9.40
N THR A 150 5.58 12.88 9.73
CA THR A 150 6.38 12.64 10.94
C THR A 150 5.54 12.98 12.17
N ILE A 151 5.91 12.42 13.32
CA ILE A 151 5.22 12.72 14.59
C ILE A 151 5.25 14.23 14.83
N GLU A 152 6.39 14.88 14.56
CA GLU A 152 6.57 16.32 14.68
C GLU A 152 5.62 17.09 13.74
N ASN A 153 5.50 16.68 12.48
CA ASN A 153 4.58 17.33 11.53
C ASN A 153 3.12 17.17 11.94
N LEU A 154 2.73 16.04 12.53
CA LEU A 154 1.38 15.84 13.07
C LEU A 154 1.12 16.74 14.26
N VAL A 155 2.10 16.90 15.15
CA VAL A 155 2.01 17.81 16.30
C VAL A 155 1.93 19.26 15.82
N GLU A 156 2.76 19.67 14.86
CA GLU A 156 2.72 21.02 14.27
C GLU A 156 1.38 21.32 13.58
N LYS A 157 0.74 20.32 12.96
CA LYS A 157 -0.62 20.48 12.39
C LYS A 157 -1.69 20.70 13.47
N LEU A 158 -1.48 20.24 14.71
CA LEU A 158 -2.38 20.55 15.83
C LEU A 158 -2.19 22.01 16.30
N ASP A 159 -0.98 22.54 16.16
CA ASP A 159 -0.65 23.93 16.51
C ASP A 159 -1.00 24.93 15.40
N ALA A 160 -1.45 24.46 14.23
CA ALA A 160 -1.92 25.30 13.14
C ALA A 160 -3.33 25.85 13.46
N PRO A 161 -3.51 27.18 13.63
CA PRO A 161 -4.81 27.75 13.99
C PRO A 161 -5.86 27.49 12.89
N GLU A 162 -7.10 27.19 13.33
CA GLU A 162 -8.31 26.80 12.56
C GLU A 162 -8.80 27.74 11.43
N LYS A 163 -7.96 28.58 10.83
CA LYS A 163 -8.37 29.46 9.73
C LYS A 163 -7.90 28.94 8.39
N LYS A 164 -8.66 27.99 7.81
CA LYS A 164 -9.00 27.89 6.36
C LYS A 164 -10.14 26.89 6.08
N LEU A 165 -11.16 26.81 6.94
CA LEU A 165 -12.41 26.06 6.64
C LEU A 165 -13.55 26.98 6.13
N THR A 166 -13.29 28.26 5.89
CA THR A 166 -14.32 29.23 5.47
C THR A 166 -13.88 30.11 4.30
N GLU A 167 -13.38 29.53 3.21
CA GLU A 167 -13.40 30.19 1.90
C GLU A 167 -13.82 29.17 0.81
N ALA A 168 -15.07 28.74 0.92
CA ALA A 168 -15.84 28.21 -0.20
C ALA A 168 -17.31 28.62 0.01
N VAL A 169 -17.64 29.82 -0.46
CA VAL A 169 -18.94 30.16 -1.05
C VAL A 169 -18.64 30.73 -2.42
#